data_AF-A0AAV5ECE4-F1
#
_entry.id   AF-A0AAV5ECE4-F1
#
_cell.length_a   1.000
_cell.length_b   1.000
_cell.length_c   1.000
_cell.angle_alpha   90.00
_cell.angle_beta   90.00
_cell.angle_gamma   90.00
#
_symmetry.space_group_name_H-M   'P 1'
#
loop_
_entity.id
_entity.type
_entity.pdbx_description
1 polymer ?
#
loop_
_entity_poly.entity_id
_entity_poly.type
_entity_poly.pdbx_seq_one_letter_code
_entity_poly.pdbx_strand_id
1 'polypeptide(L)'
;MHFTRIDYQDRAQRKSDKGLEVIWRGSRTFGSSSQIFTNAFPVHYSPPKGFSFEVLADDVIPVQDDMLLFDYNVEERVNDFVAAAIAQF
;
A
#
# COMPACT_ATOMS: atom_id res chain seq x y z
N MET A 1 -8.62 1.15 -12.73
CA MET A 1 -8.41 2.48 -12.14
C MET A 1 -7.86 2.29 -10.74
N HIS A 2 -6.84 3.06 -10.36
CA HIS A 2 -6.27 3.04 -9.01
C HIS A 2 -6.32 4.44 -8.43
N PHE A 3 -6.74 4.57 -7.17
CA PHE A 3 -6.77 5.85 -6.47
C PHE A 3 -6.64 5.67 -4.96
N THR A 4 -6.42 6.78 -4.26
CA THR A 4 -6.23 6.77 -2.82
C THR A 4 -7.38 7.42 -2.06
N ARG A 5 -7.92 8.53 -2.55
CA ARG A 5 -8.84 9.37 -1.77
C ARG A 5 -10.27 8.85 -1.87
N ILE A 6 -10.78 8.37 -0.73
CA ILE A 6 -12.17 8.06 -0.44
C ILE A 6 -12.47 8.57 0.97
N ASP A 7 -13.75 8.67 1.32
CA ASP A 7 -14.16 9.02 2.68
C ASP A 7 -13.52 8.07 3.71
N TYR A 8 -13.11 8.62 4.86
CA TYR A 8 -12.39 7.85 5.86
C TYR A 8 -13.26 6.77 6.53
N GLN A 9 -14.57 7.00 6.64
CA GLN A 9 -15.53 6.03 7.16
C GLN A 9 -15.74 4.91 6.15
N ASP A 10 -15.89 5.25 4.85
CA ASP A 10 -15.99 4.27 3.76
C ASP A 10 -14.73 3.39 3.70
N ARG A 11 -13.53 3.98 3.86
CA ARG A 11 -12.27 3.23 3.92
C ARG A 11 -12.25 2.23 5.08
N ALA A 12 -12.66 2.66 6.28
CA ALA A 12 -12.66 1.79 7.45
C ALA A 12 -13.60 0.59 7.25
N GLN A 13 -14.79 0.82 6.71
CA GLN A 13 -15.75 -0.24 6.39
C GLN A 13 -15.19 -1.18 5.31
N ARG A 14 -14.69 -0.64 4.19
CA ARG A 14 -14.13 -1.44 3.09
C ARG A 14 -12.94 -2.29 3.51
N LYS A 15 -12.11 -1.84 4.45
CA LYS A 15 -11.03 -2.67 5.00
C LYS A 15 -11.58 -3.88 5.74
N SER A 16 -12.54 -3.65 6.65
CA SER A 16 -13.21 -4.74 7.39
C SER A 16 -13.85 -5.77 6.45
N ASP A 17 -14.48 -5.29 5.37
CA ASP A 17 -15.25 -6.14 4.45
C ASP A 17 -14.43 -6.69 3.29
N LYS A 18 -13.13 -6.35 3.19
CA LYS A 18 -12.28 -6.63 2.01
C LYS A 18 -12.85 -6.07 0.70
N GLY A 19 -13.47 -4.88 0.76
CA GLY A 19 -14.18 -4.20 -0.33
C GLY A 19 -13.44 -2.99 -0.94
N LEU A 20 -12.11 -2.91 -0.78
CA LEU A 20 -11.29 -1.86 -1.41
C LEU A 20 -11.14 -2.07 -2.93
N GLU A 21 -11.35 -3.29 -3.39
CA GLU A 21 -11.31 -3.67 -4.80
C GLU A 21 -12.73 -4.00 -5.29
N VAL A 22 -13.16 -3.33 -6.36
CA VAL A 22 -14.54 -3.44 -6.87
C VAL A 22 -14.59 -3.42 -8.39
N ILE A 23 -15.66 -3.97 -8.95
CA ILE A 23 -16.08 -3.69 -10.33
C ILE A 23 -16.98 -2.45 -10.29
N TRP A 24 -16.42 -1.30 -10.67
CA TRP A 24 -17.17 -0.05 -10.67
C TRP A 24 -17.99 0.10 -11.95
N ARG A 25 -19.31 0.23 -11.80
CA ARG A 25 -20.27 0.55 -12.86
C ARG A 25 -20.73 2.00 -12.71
N GLY A 26 -19.99 2.93 -13.34
CA GLY A 26 -20.28 4.36 -13.27
C GLY A 26 -21.49 4.81 -14.11
N SER A 27 -21.90 4.02 -15.10
CA SER A 27 -23.04 4.32 -15.98
C SER A 27 -24.22 3.39 -15.70
N ARG A 28 -25.39 3.98 -15.42
CA ARG A 28 -26.67 3.23 -15.32
C ARG A 28 -27.14 2.70 -16.68
N THR A 29 -26.83 3.41 -17.77
CA THR A 29 -27.27 3.05 -19.13
C THR A 29 -26.47 1.89 -19.70
N PHE A 30 -25.14 1.94 -19.55
CA PHE A 30 -24.24 0.97 -20.18
C PHE A 30 -23.90 -0.21 -19.26
N GLY A 31 -24.06 -0.06 -17.95
CA GLY A 31 -23.95 -1.16 -17.00
C GLY A 31 -22.61 -1.90 -17.12
N SER A 32 -22.67 -3.20 -17.41
CA SER A 32 -21.47 -4.04 -17.54
C SER A 32 -20.65 -3.79 -18.81
N SER A 33 -21.21 -3.18 -19.86
CA SER A 33 -20.44 -2.91 -21.09
C SER A 33 -19.44 -1.76 -20.93
N SER A 34 -19.57 -0.98 -19.85
CA SER A 34 -18.66 0.11 -19.50
C SER A 34 -18.17 0.04 -18.05
N GLN A 35 -18.02 -1.18 -17.51
CA GLN A 35 -17.51 -1.38 -16.15
C GLN A 35 -15.98 -1.34 -16.12
N ILE A 36 -15.41 -0.92 -14.99
CA ILE A 36 -13.97 -0.85 -14.80
C ILE A 36 -13.59 -1.47 -13.45
N PHE A 37 -12.50 -2.24 -13.43
CA PHE A 37 -11.90 -2.64 -12.16
C PHE A 37 -11.31 -1.43 -11.46
N THR A 38 -11.60 -1.30 -10.17
CA THR A 38 -11.24 -0.16 -9.35
C THR A 38 -10.64 -0.64 -8.05
N ASN A 39 -9.46 -0.10 -7.71
CA ASN A 39 -8.75 -0.40 -6.48
C ASN A 39 -8.49 0.92 -5.71
N ALA A 40 -9.08 1.02 -4.53
CA ALA A 40 -8.82 2.07 -3.56
C ALA A 40 -7.67 1.65 -2.63
N PHE A 41 -6.59 2.41 -2.57
CA PHE A 41 -5.44 2.04 -1.73
C PHE A 41 -5.81 1.95 -0.25
N PRO A 42 -5.20 1.04 0.53
CA PRO A 42 -5.55 0.85 1.94
C PRO A 42 -5.35 2.09 2.81
N VAL A 43 -4.30 2.90 2.58
CA VAL A 43 -4.00 4.07 3.44
C VAL A 43 -3.71 5.32 2.61
N HIS A 44 -2.52 5.41 2.04
CA HIS A 44 -2.05 6.56 1.25
C HIS A 44 -1.43 6.06 -0.07
N TYR A 45 -0.98 6.97 -0.92
CA TYR A 45 -0.14 6.67 -2.10
C TYR A 45 1.36 6.67 -1.78
N SER A 46 1.72 6.80 -0.50
CA SER A 46 3.10 6.71 -0.02
C SER A 46 3.46 5.24 0.24
N PRO A 47 4.76 4.88 0.20
CA PRO A 47 5.19 3.56 0.65
C PRO A 47 4.81 3.32 2.12
N PRO A 48 4.81 2.06 2.58
CA PRO A 48 4.70 1.75 4.00
C PRO A 48 5.76 2.51 4.81
N LYS A 49 5.45 2.80 6.08
CA LYS A 49 6.39 3.48 6.99
C LYS A 49 7.73 2.72 7.04
N GLY A 50 8.84 3.46 6.96
CA GLY A 50 10.18 2.89 6.92
C GLY A 50 10.64 2.38 5.55
N PHE A 51 9.85 2.57 4.48
CA PHE A 51 10.19 2.19 3.10
C PHE A 51 10.23 3.39 2.14
N SER A 52 10.47 4.59 2.66
CA SER A 52 10.84 5.75 1.85
C SER A 52 12.35 5.77 1.68
N PHE A 53 12.82 5.79 0.43
CA PHE A 53 14.26 5.79 0.08
C PHE A 53 14.69 7.06 -0.66
N GLU A 54 13.88 8.12 -0.56
CA GLU A 54 14.23 9.42 -1.11
C GLU A 54 15.37 10.06 -0.32
N VAL A 55 16.28 10.76 -1.00
CA VAL A 55 17.51 11.30 -0.39
C VAL A 55 17.26 12.29 0.76
N LEU A 56 16.10 12.96 0.77
CA LEU A 56 15.71 13.94 1.80
C LEU A 56 14.70 13.41 2.81
N ALA A 57 14.43 12.10 2.84
CA ALA A 57 13.58 11.53 3.89
C ALA A 57 14.31 11.52 5.23
N ASP A 58 13.59 11.88 6.30
CA ASP A 58 14.15 12.02 7.65
C ASP A 58 14.51 10.67 8.30
N ASP A 59 13.99 9.55 7.78
CA ASP A 59 14.04 8.23 8.39
C ASP A 59 14.52 7.11 7.44
N VAL A 60 15.43 7.43 6.51
CA VAL A 60 15.98 6.42 5.58
C VAL A 60 16.84 5.40 6.34
N ILE A 61 16.38 4.15 6.37
CA ILE A 61 17.17 3.00 6.82
C ILE A 61 17.56 2.18 5.58
N PRO A 62 18.82 2.26 5.10
CA PRO A 62 19.27 1.50 3.95
C PRO A 62 19.32 0.01 4.27
N VAL A 63 19.31 -0.82 3.23
CA VAL A 63 19.66 -2.24 3.36
C VAL A 63 21.18 -2.33 3.35
N GLN A 64 21.76 -2.75 4.47
CA GLN A 64 23.19 -3.02 4.62
C GLN A 64 23.35 -4.54 4.58
N ASP A 65 23.93 -5.04 3.49
CA ASP A 65 24.07 -6.46 3.19
C ASP A 65 25.53 -6.95 3.17
N ASP A 66 26.49 -6.07 3.47
CA ASP A 66 27.91 -6.42 3.57
C ASP A 66 28.27 -6.76 5.01
N MET A 67 28.49 -8.06 5.27
CA MET A 67 28.86 -8.60 6.58
C MET A 67 30.22 -8.09 7.10
N LEU A 68 31.03 -7.40 6.27
CA LEU A 68 32.31 -6.81 6.66
C LEU A 68 32.18 -5.37 7.21
N LEU A 69 31.01 -4.73 7.10
CA LEU A 69 30.74 -3.41 7.68
C LEU A 69 29.87 -3.53 8.94
N PHE A 70 29.77 -2.44 9.69
CA PHE A 70 28.84 -2.36 10.81
C PHE A 70 27.38 -2.29 10.33
N ASP A 71 26.46 -2.58 11.25
CA ASP A 71 25.01 -2.40 11.06
C ASP A 71 24.37 -3.26 9.96
N TYR A 72 24.87 -4.49 9.75
CA TYR A 72 24.20 -5.50 8.91
C TYR A 72 22.76 -5.73 9.36
N ASN A 73 21.81 -5.53 8.45
CA ASN A 73 20.38 -5.46 8.80
C ASN A 73 19.45 -6.24 7.86
N VAL A 74 19.96 -7.10 6.96
CA VAL A 74 19.12 -7.80 5.97
C VAL A 74 17.95 -8.55 6.59
N GLU A 75 18.18 -9.32 7.66
CA GLU A 75 17.11 -10.09 8.31
C GLU A 75 16.02 -9.17 8.89
N GLU A 76 16.42 -8.07 9.54
CA GLU A 76 15.50 -7.07 10.07
C GLU A 76 14.67 -6.43 8.96
N ARG A 77 15.32 -5.96 7.88
CA ARG A 77 14.63 -5.28 6.77
C ARG A 77 13.69 -6.21 6.00
N VAL A 78 14.03 -7.49 5.90
CA VAL A 78 13.13 -8.52 5.34
C VAL A 78 11.92 -8.72 6.24
N ASN A 79 12.13 -8.86 7.55
CA ASN A 79 11.04 -9.02 8.51
C ASN A 79 10.11 -7.79 8.53
N ASP A 80 10.65 -6.58 8.47
CA ASP A 80 9.89 -5.33 8.34
C ASP A 80 9.00 -5.34 7.09
N PHE A 81 9.55 -5.78 5.96
CA PHE A 81 8.82 -5.81 4.69
C PHE A 81 7.67 -6.81 4.74
N VAL A 82 7.92 -8.00 5.27
CA VAL A 82 6.90 -9.04 5.45
C VAL A 82 5.80 -8.54 6.40
N ALA A 83 6.15 -7.93 7.53
CA ALA A 83 5.19 -7.38 8.47
C ALA A 83 4.33 -6.28 7.82
N ALA A 84 4.97 -5.37 7.06
CA ALA A 84 4.27 -4.31 6.33
C ALA A 84 3.31 -4.88 5.27
N ALA A 85 3.71 -5.93 4.55
CA ALA A 85 2.87 -6.60 3.56
C ALA A 85 1.64 -7.26 4.19
N ILE A 86 1.82 -7.96 5.34
CA ILE A 86 0.71 -8.58 6.08
C ILE A 86 -0.26 -7.52 6.60
N ALA A 87 0.24 -6.37 7.07
CA ALA A 87 -0.58 -5.29 7.60
C ALA A 87 -1.40 -4.52 6.55
N GLN A 88 -1.16 -4.73 5.25
CA GLN A 88 -1.99 -4.12 4.20
C GLN A 88 -3.35 -4.83 4.00
N PHE A 89 -3.52 -6.04 4.53
CA PHE A 89 -4.72 -6.88 4.38
C PHE A 89 -5.79 -6.63 5.43
#